data_AF-A0A497VCS6-F1
#
_entry.id   AF-A0A497VCS6-F1
#
_cell.length_a   1.000
_cell.length_b   1.000
_cell.length_c   1.000
_cell.angle_alpha   90.00
_cell.angle_beta   90.00
_cell.angle_gamma   90.00
#
_symmetry.space_group_name_H-M   'P 1'
#
loop_
_entity.id
_entity.type
_entity.pdbx_description
1 polymer ?
#
loop_
_entity_poly.entity_id
_entity_poly.type
_entity_poly.pdbx_seq_one_letter_code
_entity_poly.pdbx_strand_id
1 'polypeptide(L)'
;MRTIRIDGTKIKDPVSFFDEFARVFGFPAFFGRNMDAWIDCMTNLDEEFNAVCVQPGELVCVALDGAADFKAQCPEMFQAFVECASFVNWRRLEIGEPAILVVSFNV
;
A
#
# COMPACT_ATOMS: atom_id res chain seq x y z
N MET A 1 14.15 -5.62 -5.34
CA MET A 1 13.32 -4.66 -4.58
C MET A 1 12.91 -3.53 -5.50
N ARG A 2 11.59 -3.30 -5.64
CA ARG A 2 11.01 -2.24 -6.46
C ARG A 2 10.51 -1.12 -5.57
N THR A 3 10.81 0.13 -5.88
CA THR A 3 10.30 1.28 -5.11
C THR A 3 9.15 1.94 -5.87
N ILE A 4 8.03 2.14 -5.18
CA ILE A 4 6.82 2.79 -5.69
C ILE A 4 6.57 4.03 -4.82
N ARG A 5 6.43 5.19 -5.45
CA ARG A 5 6.24 6.47 -4.76
C ARG A 5 4.76 6.81 -4.63
N ILE A 6 4.34 7.14 -3.42
CA ILE A 6 3.01 7.66 -3.09
C ILE A 6 3.17 9.12 -2.66
N ASP A 7 2.36 9.99 -3.25
CA ASP A 7 2.33 11.41 -2.90
C ASP A 7 1.31 11.65 -1.78
N GLY A 8 1.80 11.68 -0.54
CA GLY A 8 1.00 11.91 0.66
C GLY A 8 0.32 13.28 0.71
N THR A 9 0.81 14.27 -0.05
CA THR A 9 0.17 15.61 -0.11
C THR A 9 -1.19 15.59 -0.81
N LYS A 10 -1.49 14.51 -1.56
CA LYS A 10 -2.78 14.29 -2.20
C LYS A 10 -3.81 13.61 -1.30
N ILE A 11 -3.39 13.05 -0.17
CA ILE A 11 -4.25 12.24 0.69
C ILE A 11 -4.86 13.12 1.79
N LYS A 12 -6.09 13.56 1.56
CA LYS A 12 -6.85 14.48 2.40
C LYS A 12 -7.91 13.79 3.25
N ASP A 13 -8.32 12.60 2.81
CA ASP A 13 -9.40 11.81 3.37
C ASP A 13 -9.24 10.33 2.94
N PRO A 14 -10.05 9.40 3.48
CA PRO A 14 -10.03 8.00 3.06
C PRO A 14 -10.21 7.79 1.56
N VAL A 15 -11.04 8.59 0.88
CA VAL A 15 -11.33 8.41 -0.54
C VAL A 15 -10.09 8.71 -1.39
N SER A 16 -9.42 9.82 -1.12
CA SER A 16 -8.18 10.22 -1.78
C SER A 16 -7.01 9.27 -1.48
N PHE A 17 -6.97 8.63 -0.32
CA PHE A 17 -6.04 7.53 -0.04
C PHE A 17 -6.25 6.38 -1.03
N PHE A 18 -7.48 5.87 -1.14
CA PHE A 18 -7.80 4.76 -2.04
C PHE A 18 -7.57 5.11 -3.51
N ASP A 19 -7.90 6.34 -3.91
CA ASP A 19 -7.65 6.84 -5.27
C ASP A 19 -6.17 6.90 -5.61
N GLU A 20 -5.33 7.43 -4.72
CA GLU A 20 -3.90 7.57 -4.99
C GLU A 20 -3.22 6.20 -5.08
N PHE A 21 -3.54 5.27 -4.17
CA PHE A 21 -3.00 3.91 -4.25
C PHE A 21 -3.49 3.16 -5.49
N ALA A 22 -4.80 3.20 -5.80
CA ALA A 22 -5.34 2.55 -6.99
C ALA A 22 -4.71 3.10 -8.28
N ARG A 23 -4.49 4.40 -8.36
CA ARG A 23 -3.82 5.06 -9.50
C ARG A 23 -2.35 4.66 -9.63
N VAL A 24 -1.62 4.62 -8.52
CA VAL A 24 -0.15 4.38 -8.53
C VAL A 24 0.18 2.89 -8.71
N PHE A 25 -0.54 2.01 -8.03
CA PHE A 25 -0.33 0.56 -8.13
C PHE A 25 -1.08 -0.07 -9.30
N GLY A 26 -2.05 0.65 -9.89
CA GLY A 26 -2.93 0.15 -10.92
C GLY A 26 -3.76 -1.02 -10.40
N PHE A 27 -4.51 -0.79 -9.32
CA PHE A 27 -5.42 -1.79 -8.76
C PHE A 27 -6.54 -2.15 -9.76
N PRO A 28 -7.17 -3.33 -9.63
CA PRO A 28 -8.26 -3.75 -10.51
C PRO A 28 -9.42 -2.76 -10.60
N ALA A 29 -10.15 -2.79 -11.73
CA ALA A 29 -11.34 -1.96 -11.94
C ALA A 29 -12.46 -2.20 -10.91
N PHE A 30 -12.46 -3.38 -10.28
CA PHE A 30 -13.39 -3.76 -9.21
C PHE A 30 -12.86 -3.49 -7.79
N PHE A 31 -11.80 -2.68 -7.64
CA PHE A 31 -11.23 -2.34 -6.34
C PHE A 31 -12.27 -1.72 -5.39
N GLY A 32 -12.46 -2.36 -4.23
CA GLY A 32 -13.57 -2.09 -3.30
C GLY A 32 -13.46 -0.83 -2.44
N ARG A 33 -12.37 -0.05 -2.58
CA ARG A 33 -12.15 1.24 -1.85
C ARG A 33 -12.35 1.13 -0.33
N ASN A 34 -11.78 0.09 0.26
CA ASN A 34 -11.71 -0.12 1.70
C ASN A 34 -10.37 -0.80 2.05
N MET A 35 -10.04 -0.91 3.34
CA MET A 35 -8.75 -1.46 3.76
C MET A 35 -8.62 -2.97 3.51
N ASP A 36 -9.70 -3.75 3.53
CA ASP A 36 -9.65 -5.18 3.19
C ASP A 36 -9.23 -5.35 1.73
N ALA A 37 -9.86 -4.59 0.83
CA ALA A 37 -9.51 -4.57 -0.59
C ALA A 37 -8.07 -4.05 -0.82
N TRP A 38 -7.62 -3.07 -0.03
CA TRP A 38 -6.24 -2.58 -0.10
C TRP A 38 -5.25 -3.68 0.31
N ILE A 39 -5.52 -4.38 1.42
CA ILE A 39 -4.71 -5.51 1.88
C ILE A 39 -4.66 -6.60 0.81
N ASP A 40 -5.80 -6.97 0.21
CA ASP A 40 -5.84 -7.98 -0.86
C ASP A 40 -4.96 -7.59 -2.06
N CYS A 41 -5.00 -6.32 -2.48
CA CYS A 41 -4.15 -5.85 -3.57
C CYS A 41 -2.66 -5.89 -3.19
N MET A 42 -2.32 -5.46 -1.97
CA MET A 42 -0.93 -5.34 -1.51
C MET A 42 -0.30 -6.69 -1.13
N THR A 43 -1.11 -7.65 -0.68
CA THR A 43 -0.66 -9.03 -0.41
C THR A 43 -0.23 -9.75 -1.68
N ASN A 44 -0.92 -9.51 -2.81
CA ASN A 44 -0.70 -10.25 -4.08
C ASN A 44 0.13 -9.44 -5.10
N LEU A 45 1.12 -8.66 -4.65
CA LEU A 45 1.98 -7.85 -5.54
C LEU A 45 2.94 -8.70 -6.39
N ASP A 46 3.02 -10.01 -6.17
CA ASP A 46 3.78 -10.98 -6.95
C ASP A 46 2.90 -11.88 -7.84
N GLU A 47 1.60 -11.56 -7.94
CA GLU A 47 0.66 -12.16 -8.87
C GLU A 47 0.20 -11.14 -9.92
N GLU A 48 -0.35 -11.60 -11.05
CA GLU A 48 -0.93 -10.73 -12.10
C GLU A 48 -2.31 -10.19 -11.67
N PHE A 49 -2.33 -9.51 -10.52
CA PHE A 49 -3.54 -8.93 -9.92
C PHE A 49 -3.56 -7.40 -10.04
N ASN A 50 -2.41 -6.75 -9.98
CA ASN A 50 -2.24 -5.30 -10.10
C ASN A 50 -1.37 -4.97 -11.33
N ALA A 51 -1.40 -3.72 -11.81
CA ALA A 51 -0.44 -3.28 -12.84
C ALA A 51 1.00 -3.27 -12.31
N VAL A 52 1.19 -2.97 -11.02
CA VAL A 52 2.45 -3.19 -10.31
C VAL A 52 2.51 -4.66 -9.86
N CYS A 53 3.39 -5.41 -10.52
CA CYS A 53 3.72 -6.77 -10.15
C CYS A 53 5.25 -6.90 -9.99
N VAL A 54 5.71 -7.67 -9.01
CA VAL A 54 7.12 -8.06 -8.79
C VAL A 54 7.28 -9.57 -8.90
N GLN A 55 8.51 -10.07 -8.96
CA GLN A 55 8.71 -11.52 -8.94
C GLN A 55 8.48 -12.09 -7.53
N PRO A 56 8.04 -13.35 -7.40
CA PRO A 56 7.93 -14.01 -6.09
C PRO A 56 9.22 -13.89 -5.28
N GLY A 57 9.10 -13.44 -4.03
CA GLY A 57 10.23 -13.21 -3.12
C GLY A 57 10.92 -11.84 -3.25
N GLU A 58 10.51 -10.99 -4.19
CA GLU A 58 10.96 -9.61 -4.24
C GLU A 58 10.17 -8.70 -3.30
N LEU A 59 10.83 -7.66 -2.77
CA LEU A 59 10.20 -6.63 -1.95
C LEU A 59 9.69 -5.45 -2.79
N VAL A 60 8.57 -4.87 -2.37
CA VAL A 60 8.06 -3.57 -2.79
C VAL A 60 8.23 -2.57 -1.64
N CYS A 61 8.93 -1.47 -1.92
CA CYS A 61 9.02 -0.32 -1.02
C CYS A 61 7.96 0.72 -1.40
N VAL A 62 7.03 1.00 -0.48
CA VAL A 62 6.15 2.17 -0.55
C VAL A 62 6.91 3.36 0.01
N ALA A 63 7.46 4.18 -0.89
CA ALA A 63 8.08 5.44 -0.54
C ALA A 63 7.00 6.53 -0.46
N LEU A 64 6.55 6.85 0.75
CA LEU A 64 5.57 7.89 1.01
C LEU A 64 6.29 9.25 1.13
N ASP A 65 6.18 10.06 0.09
CA ASP A 65 6.58 11.47 0.10
C ASP A 65 5.46 12.31 0.75
N GLY A 66 5.79 13.38 1.48
CA GLY A 66 4.78 14.20 2.17
C GLY A 66 4.07 13.46 3.31
N ALA A 67 4.80 12.61 4.04
CA ALA A 67 4.21 11.80 5.12
C ALA A 67 3.68 12.66 6.27
N ALA A 68 4.30 13.81 6.55
CA ALA A 68 3.80 14.76 7.54
C ALA A 68 2.43 15.34 7.16
N ASP A 69 2.25 15.70 5.89
CA ASP A 69 0.98 16.22 5.37
C ASP A 69 -0.13 15.18 5.49
N PHE A 70 0.12 13.95 5.01
CA PHE A 70 -0.87 12.87 5.12
C PHE A 70 -1.25 12.61 6.58
N LYS A 71 -0.26 12.50 7.48
CA LYS A 71 -0.52 12.28 8.91
C LYS A 71 -1.31 13.40 9.56
N ALA A 72 -1.05 14.66 9.19
CA ALA A 72 -1.76 15.81 9.74
C ALA A 72 -3.19 15.92 9.21
N GLN A 73 -3.40 15.62 7.93
CA GLN A 73 -4.69 15.76 7.26
C GLN A 73 -5.64 14.60 7.57
N CYS A 74 -5.13 13.36 7.62
CA CYS A 74 -5.94 12.17 7.81
C CYS A 74 -5.26 11.17 8.78
N PRO A 75 -5.18 11.50 10.09
CA PRO A 75 -4.39 10.74 11.06
C PRO A 75 -4.86 9.29 11.24
N GLU A 76 -6.17 9.06 11.24
CA GLU A 76 -6.74 7.71 11.37
C GLU A 76 -6.38 6.83 10.17
N MET A 77 -6.45 7.37 8.95
CA MET A 77 -6.07 6.64 7.74
C MET A 77 -4.55 6.43 7.65
N PHE A 78 -3.75 7.38 8.12
CA PHE A 78 -2.31 7.20 8.23
C PHE A 78 -1.97 6.04 9.19
N GLN A 79 -2.62 5.99 10.36
CA GLN A 79 -2.45 4.88 11.30
C GLN A 79 -2.88 3.55 10.68
N ALA A 80 -4.06 3.51 10.05
CA ALA A 80 -4.55 2.32 9.35
C ALA A 80 -3.57 1.85 8.26
N PHE A 81 -2.98 2.77 7.49
CA PHE A 81 -1.96 2.43 6.49
C PHE A 81 -0.73 1.75 7.10
N VAL A 82 -0.20 2.25 8.22
CA VAL A 82 0.98 1.65 8.87
C VAL A 82 0.66 0.28 9.46
N GLU A 83 -0.48 0.15 10.13
CA GLU A 83 -0.93 -1.12 10.73
C GLU A 83 -1.23 -2.15 9.63
N CYS A 84 -1.96 -1.78 8.59
CA CYS A 84 -2.28 -2.69 7.49
C CYS A 84 -1.08 -3.04 6.63
N ALA A 85 -0.09 -2.16 6.47
CA ALA A 85 1.18 -2.51 5.81
C ALA A 85 1.92 -3.62 6.58
N SER A 86 1.87 -3.60 7.91
CA SER A 86 2.39 -4.67 8.75
C SER A 86 1.54 -5.95 8.64
N PHE A 87 0.21 -5.79 8.61
CA PHE A 87 -0.73 -6.89 8.45
C PHE A 87 -0.56 -7.66 7.12
N VAL A 88 -0.29 -6.96 6.01
CA VAL A 88 0.03 -7.58 4.71
C VAL A 88 1.16 -8.59 4.85
N ASN A 89 2.24 -8.22 5.54
CA ASN A 89 3.37 -9.11 5.76
C ASN A 89 3.02 -10.26 6.70
N TRP A 90 2.31 -10.00 7.80
CA TRP A 90 1.84 -11.06 8.69
C TRP A 90 0.98 -12.09 7.95
N ARG A 91 0.00 -11.64 7.15
CA ARG A 91 -0.89 -12.52 6.36
C ARG A 91 -0.12 -13.45 5.42
N ARG A 92 0.97 -12.97 4.80
CA ARG A 92 1.86 -13.80 3.97
C ARG A 92 2.63 -14.82 4.80
N LEU A 93 3.16 -14.40 5.95
CA LEU A 93 3.89 -15.31 6.84
C LEU A 93 3.00 -16.45 7.36
N GLU A 94 1.71 -16.21 7.64
CA GLU A 94 0.75 -17.24 8.07
C GLU A 94 0.57 -18.36 7.03
N ILE A 95 0.81 -18.08 5.74
CA ILE A 95 0.70 -19.07 4.65
C ILE A 95 2.07 -19.56 4.15
N GLY A 96 3.15 -19.23 4.86
CA GLY A 96 4.51 -19.67 4.52
C GLY A 96 5.19 -18.88 3.41
N GLU A 97 4.64 -17.72 3.06
CA GLU A 97 5.22 -16.81 2.06
C GLU A 97 6.08 -15.73 2.71
N PRO A 98 7.13 -15.24 2.03
CA PRO A 98 7.95 -14.16 2.55
C PRO A 98 7.15 -12.85 2.62
N ALA A 99 7.58 -11.95 3.52
CA ALA A 99 7.12 -10.57 3.51
C ALA A 99 7.40 -9.91 2.15
N ILE A 100 6.47 -9.07 1.68
CA ILE A 100 6.57 -8.41 0.38
C ILE A 100 6.68 -6.89 0.52
N LEU A 101 6.21 -6.32 1.62
CA LEU A 101 6.03 -4.88 1.75
C LEU A 101 7.02 -4.26 2.74
N VAL A 102 7.64 -3.15 2.34
CA VAL A 102 8.35 -2.25 3.24
C VAL A 102 7.83 -0.83 3.02
N VAL A 103 7.82 -0.01 4.07
CA VAL A 103 7.38 1.38 4.00
C VAL A 103 8.52 2.32 4.36
N SER A 104 8.63 3.44 3.65
CA SER A 104 9.60 4.49 3.91
C SER A 104 8.89 5.84 3.90
N PHE A 105 9.15 6.67 4.91
CA PHE A 105 8.52 7.98 5.05
C PHE A 105 9.55 9.08 4.80
N ASN A 106 9.21 9.95 3.86
CA ASN A 106 9.92 11.20 3.62
C ASN A 106 9.03 12.35 4.10
N VAL A 107 9.62 13.26 4.86
CA VAL A 107 8.93 14.33 5.59
C VAL A 107 9.02 15.64 4.84
#